data_AF-A0A8S9XDA2-F1
#
_entry.id   AF-A0A8S9XDA2-F1
#
_cell.length_a   1.000
_cell.length_b   1.000
_cell.length_c   1.000
_cell.angle_alpha   90.00
_cell.angle_beta   90.00
_cell.angle_gamma   90.00
#
_symmetry.space_group_name_H-M   'P 1'
#
loop_
_entity.id
_entity.type
_entity.pdbx_description
1 polymer ?
#
loop_
_entity_poly.entity_id
_entity_poly.type
_entity_poly.pdbx_seq_one_letter_code
_entity_poly.pdbx_strand_id
1 'polypeptide(L)'
;MGASYPRYLGYVDINAGYKWISDTFEEAEKCSLSEIKLFKTEMLAMPVAKRSGYRELVAQKLCWQNENGLYDKIKAMWIPPKPRCVGDSGGFTSVGITDFLPAILALIYGSSIATGVLIIELIFEHRNFFFSVCCPKYQTIRKRDEREQPKRFI
;
A
#
# COMPACT_ATOMS: atom_id res chain seq x y z
N MET A 1 4.21 -6.21 -17.33
CA MET A 1 5.17 -7.29 -17.64
C MET A 1 6.10 -7.42 -16.45
N GLY A 2 5.95 -8.48 -15.64
CA GLY A 2 6.80 -8.72 -14.49
C GLY A 2 8.12 -9.36 -14.93
N ALA A 3 9.25 -8.85 -14.45
CA ALA A 3 10.54 -9.49 -14.64
C ALA A 3 10.54 -10.84 -13.90
N SER A 4 10.89 -11.92 -14.60
CA SER A 4 11.00 -13.27 -14.02
C SER A 4 12.43 -13.49 -13.53
N TYR A 5 12.65 -13.39 -12.22
CA TYR A 5 13.96 -13.64 -11.60
C TYR A 5 14.19 -15.13 -11.32
N PRO A 6 15.43 -15.64 -11.42
CA PRO A 6 15.77 -17.01 -11.04
C PRO A 6 15.53 -17.27 -9.54
N ARG A 7 15.07 -18.48 -9.20
CA ARG A 7 14.84 -18.90 -7.79
C ARG A 7 16.06 -19.63 -7.26
N TYR A 8 16.58 -19.16 -6.12
CA TYR A 8 17.66 -19.80 -5.37
C TYR A 8 17.15 -20.31 -4.02
N LEU A 9 17.65 -21.47 -3.59
CA LEU A 9 17.41 -22.02 -2.25
C LEU A 9 18.76 -22.40 -1.65
N GLY A 10 19.05 -21.90 -0.46
CA GLY A 10 20.28 -22.19 0.25
C GLY A 10 20.08 -22.10 1.76
N TYR A 11 20.95 -22.79 2.50
CA TYR A 11 21.00 -22.72 3.94
C TYR A 11 22.27 -21.98 4.37
N VAL A 12 22.10 -20.91 5.12
CA VAL A 12 23.19 -20.08 5.62
C VAL A 12 22.79 -19.47 6.97
N ASP A 13 23.77 -19.18 7.81
CA ASP A 13 23.53 -18.36 9.00
C ASP A 13 22.98 -16.98 8.58
N ILE A 14 22.02 -16.46 9.34
CA ILE A 14 21.33 -15.21 9.01
C ILE A 14 22.28 -14.01 8.87
N ASN A 15 23.31 -13.91 9.72
CA ASN A 15 24.21 -12.76 9.75
C ASN A 15 25.17 -12.82 8.57
N ALA A 16 25.73 -14.00 8.30
CA ALA A 16 26.56 -14.23 7.14
C ALA A 16 25.75 -14.05 5.83
N GLY A 17 24.51 -14.54 5.83
CA GLY A 17 23.58 -14.44 4.71
C GLY A 17 23.27 -12.99 4.34
N TYR A 18 22.92 -12.14 5.31
CA TYR A 18 22.63 -10.72 5.02
C TYR A 18 23.81 -9.99 4.38
N LYS A 19 25.03 -10.24 4.86
CA LYS A 19 26.24 -9.66 4.25
C LYS A 19 26.43 -10.17 2.82
N TRP A 20 26.38 -11.49 2.62
CA TRP A 20 26.57 -12.10 1.31
C TRP A 20 25.51 -11.66 0.29
N ILE A 21 24.24 -11.57 0.71
CA ILE A 21 23.13 -11.11 -0.13
C ILE A 21 23.32 -9.66 -0.53
N SER A 22 23.75 -8.80 0.40
CA SER A 22 24.02 -7.39 0.12
C SER A 22 25.11 -7.21 -0.93
N ASP A 23 26.14 -8.05 -0.90
CA ASP A 23 27.32 -7.95 -1.77
C ASP A 23 27.11 -8.60 -3.15
N THR A 24 26.24 -9.60 -3.27
CA THR A 24 26.12 -10.45 -4.49
C THR A 24 24.86 -10.15 -5.32
N PHE A 25 23.74 -9.79 -4.70
CA PHE A 25 22.45 -9.68 -5.38
C PHE A 25 22.19 -8.25 -5.87
N GLU A 26 21.43 -8.13 -6.95
CA GLU A 26 20.91 -6.85 -7.42
C GLU A 26 19.69 -6.41 -6.59
N GLU A 27 19.41 -5.11 -6.55
CA GLU A 27 18.32 -4.54 -5.75
C GLU A 27 16.96 -5.19 -6.02
N ALA A 28 16.64 -5.47 -7.29
CA ALA A 28 15.36 -6.09 -7.64
C ALA A 28 15.27 -7.57 -7.19
N GLU A 29 16.39 -8.27 -7.15
CA GLU A 29 16.45 -9.66 -6.65
C GLU A 29 16.33 -9.71 -5.12
N LYS A 30 16.93 -8.74 -4.41
CA LYS A 30 16.81 -8.61 -2.95
C LYS A 30 15.34 -8.50 -2.51
N CYS A 31 14.52 -7.78 -3.27
CA CYS A 31 13.10 -7.57 -2.96
C CYS A 31 12.24 -8.83 -3.22
N SER A 32 12.69 -9.74 -4.08
CA SER A 32 12.01 -11.01 -4.39
C SER A 32 12.41 -12.13 -3.43
N LEU A 33 13.48 -11.94 -2.66
CA LEU A 33 14.00 -12.95 -1.74
C LEU A 33 13.13 -13.05 -0.48
N SER A 34 12.77 -14.29 -0.09
CA SER A 34 12.05 -14.58 1.15
C SER A 34 12.94 -15.32 2.14
N GLU A 35 12.91 -14.89 3.40
CA GLU A 35 13.65 -15.53 4.48
C GLU A 35 12.74 -16.49 5.26
N ILE A 36 13.24 -17.70 5.56
CA ILE A 36 12.55 -18.67 6.41
C ILE A 36 13.50 -19.03 7.55
N LYS A 37 13.09 -18.77 8.78
CA LYS A 37 13.90 -19.11 9.97
C LYS A 37 13.66 -20.55 10.36
N LEU A 38 14.66 -21.42 10.16
CA LEU A 38 14.58 -22.82 10.55
C LEU A 38 14.69 -23.00 12.07
N PHE A 39 15.50 -22.17 12.73
CA PHE A 39 15.73 -22.23 14.18
C PHE A 39 15.33 -20.91 14.85
N LYS A 40 14.76 -21.02 16.06
CA LYS A 40 14.48 -19.87 16.91
C LYS A 40 15.75 -19.49 17.65
N THR A 41 16.21 -18.24 17.50
CA THR A 41 17.29 -17.71 18.32
C THR A 41 16.79 -17.59 19.76
N GLU A 42 17.32 -18.41 20.66
CA GLU A 42 17.04 -18.30 22.09
C GLU A 42 17.77 -17.07 22.66
N MET A 43 17.21 -16.50 23.74
CA MET A 43 17.86 -15.38 24.42
C MET A 43 19.13 -15.87 25.09
N LEU A 44 20.28 -15.33 24.67
CA LEU A 44 21.56 -15.57 25.32
C LEU A 44 21.59 -14.84 26.66
N ALA A 45 21.78 -15.57 27.75
CA ALA A 45 22.00 -15.02 29.08
C ALA A 45 23.44 -15.29 29.52
N MET A 46 24.02 -14.38 30.32
CA MET A 46 25.35 -14.57 30.89
C MET A 46 25.26 -15.59 32.05
N PRO A 47 25.89 -16.77 31.95
CA PRO A 47 25.84 -17.74 33.04
C PRO A 47 26.68 -17.26 34.22
N VAL A 48 26.13 -17.37 35.42
CA VAL A 48 26.82 -17.03 36.68
C VAL A 48 26.78 -18.24 37.61
N ALA A 49 27.87 -18.49 38.34
CA ALA A 49 27.95 -19.61 39.28
C ALA A 49 26.80 -19.57 40.30
N LYS A 50 26.16 -20.73 40.53
CA LYS A 50 25.09 -20.87 41.53
C LYS A 50 25.62 -20.47 42.92
N ARG A 51 24.85 -19.66 43.65
CA ARG A 51 25.19 -19.10 44.98
C ARG A 51 26.39 -18.14 45.00
N SER A 52 26.80 -17.59 43.86
CA SER A 52 27.77 -16.50 43.85
C SER A 52 27.14 -15.17 44.27
N GLY A 53 27.88 -14.37 45.04
CA GLY A 53 27.48 -13.00 45.39
C GLY A 53 27.44 -12.03 44.21
N TYR A 54 27.94 -12.44 43.04
CA TYR A 54 28.01 -11.61 41.84
C TYR A 54 26.75 -11.64 40.97
N ARG A 55 25.77 -12.52 41.27
CA ARG A 55 24.56 -12.65 40.44
C ARG A 55 23.81 -11.33 40.29
N GLU A 56 23.62 -10.62 41.40
CA GLU A 56 22.89 -9.35 41.41
C GLU A 56 23.68 -8.24 40.71
N LEU A 57 24.99 -8.18 40.97
CA LEU A 57 25.87 -7.21 40.35
C LEU A 57 25.92 -7.36 38.83
N VAL A 58 26.02 -8.60 38.33
CA VAL A 58 26.04 -8.87 36.88
C VAL A 58 24.69 -8.53 36.25
N ALA A 59 23.57 -8.93 36.88
CA ALA A 59 22.24 -8.59 36.40
C ALA A 59 22.03 -7.07 36.32
N GLN A 60 22.35 -6.33 37.39
CA GLN A 60 22.22 -4.88 37.44
C GLN A 60 23.05 -4.20 36.34
N LYS A 61 24.28 -4.67 36.11
CA LYS A 61 25.15 -4.10 35.06
C LYS A 61 24.65 -4.41 33.65
N LEU A 62 24.10 -5.60 33.41
CA LEU A 62 23.50 -5.95 32.11
C LEU A 62 22.25 -5.11 31.83
N CYS A 63 21.38 -4.92 32.83
CA CYS A 63 20.23 -4.01 32.71
C CYS A 63 20.69 -2.58 32.39
N TRP A 64 21.66 -2.06 33.13
CA TRP A 64 22.22 -0.74 32.89
C TRP A 64 22.81 -0.58 31.47
N GLN A 65 23.52 -1.59 30.96
CA GLN A 65 24.05 -1.54 29.58
C GLN A 65 22.96 -1.49 28.52
N ASN A 66 21.83 -2.16 28.77
CA ASN A 66 20.67 -2.13 27.90
C ASN A 66 19.94 -0.77 27.97
N GLU A 67 19.75 -0.22 29.17
CA GLU A 67 19.10 1.08 29.39
C GLU A 67 19.87 2.23 28.75
N ASN A 68 21.21 2.20 28.79
CA ASN A 68 22.05 3.22 28.15
C ASN A 68 22.21 3.02 26.63
N GLY A 69 21.62 1.97 26.05
CA GLY A 69 21.73 1.65 24.63
C GLY A 69 23.12 1.20 24.18
N LEU A 70 24.03 0.87 25.12
CA LEU A 70 25.36 0.34 24.77
C LEU A 70 25.23 -1.00 24.06
N TYR A 71 24.30 -1.83 24.52
CA TYR A 71 23.99 -3.11 23.88
C TYR A 71 23.57 -2.93 22.42
N ASP A 72 22.66 -1.98 22.13
CA ASP A 72 22.19 -1.72 20.78
C ASP A 72 23.30 -1.21 19.85
N LYS A 73 24.20 -0.37 20.36
CA LYS A 73 25.37 0.10 19.59
C LYS A 73 26.30 -1.04 19.21
N ILE A 74 26.64 -1.92 20.16
CA ILE A 74 27.49 -3.08 19.91
C ILE A 74 26.78 -4.02 18.92
N LYS A 75 25.49 -4.27 19.13
CA LYS A 75 24.67 -5.09 18.26
C LYS A 75 24.68 -4.57 16.81
N ALA A 76 24.50 -3.27 16.60
CA ALA A 76 24.52 -2.66 15.28
C ALA A 76 25.90 -2.71 14.58
N MET A 77 26.99 -2.79 15.35
CA MET A 77 28.34 -2.91 14.83
C MET A 77 28.66 -4.34 14.35
N TRP A 78 28.25 -5.35 15.12
CA TRP A 78 28.60 -6.75 14.85
C TRP A 78 27.57 -7.49 14.00
N ILE A 79 26.29 -7.12 14.08
CA ILE A 79 25.22 -7.77 13.34
C ILE A 79 24.91 -6.92 12.11
N PRO A 80 25.14 -7.44 10.89
CA PRO A 80 24.79 -6.71 9.69
C PRO A 80 23.28 -6.46 9.67
N PRO A 81 22.83 -5.23 9.38
CA PRO A 81 21.42 -4.94 9.30
C PRO A 81 20.79 -5.75 8.16
N LYS A 82 19.51 -6.08 8.31
CA LYS A 82 18.73 -6.68 7.23
C LYS A 82 18.85 -5.81 5.97
N PRO A 83 19.19 -6.38 4.79
CA PRO A 83 19.29 -5.61 3.57
C PRO A 83 17.95 -4.95 3.27
N ARG A 84 17.96 -3.62 3.11
CA ARG A 84 16.76 -2.86 2.75
C ARG A 84 16.62 -2.91 1.22
N CYS A 85 15.44 -3.27 0.75
CA CYS A 85 15.06 -3.10 -0.64
C CYS A 85 14.93 -1.60 -0.90
N VAL A 86 15.76 -1.02 -1.78
CA VAL A 86 15.69 0.42 -2.14
C VAL A 86 14.46 0.73 -3.03
N GLY A 87 13.60 -0.25 -3.29
CA GLY A 87 12.34 -0.08 -4.02
C GLY A 87 11.25 0.73 -3.30
N ASP A 88 11.41 1.04 -2.00
CA ASP A 88 10.34 1.65 -1.18
C ASP A 88 10.62 3.11 -0.73
N SER A 89 11.85 3.64 -0.87
CA SER A 89 12.21 4.90 -0.18
C SER A 89 12.94 5.96 -1.00
N GLY A 90 12.88 5.95 -2.34
CA GLY A 90 13.68 6.92 -3.11
C GLY A 90 13.31 7.22 -4.56
N GLY A 91 12.25 6.66 -5.12
CA GLY A 91 11.86 6.98 -6.50
C GLY A 91 10.44 6.56 -6.77
N PHE A 92 9.60 7.54 -7.11
CA PHE A 92 8.27 7.41 -7.71
C PHE A 92 7.62 6.04 -7.51
N THR A 93 6.74 5.91 -6.52
CA THR A 93 5.69 4.88 -6.58
C THR A 93 4.94 5.12 -7.88
N SER A 94 5.33 4.40 -8.93
CA SER A 94 4.64 4.37 -10.21
C SER A 94 3.33 3.67 -9.92
N VAL A 95 2.36 4.44 -9.43
CA VAL A 95 0.98 3.99 -9.30
C VAL A 95 0.60 3.56 -10.70
N GLY A 96 0.28 2.27 -10.84
CA GLY A 96 0.03 1.69 -12.13
C GLY A 96 -1.18 2.40 -12.73
N ILE A 97 -1.22 2.51 -14.05
CA ILE A 97 -2.45 2.97 -14.74
C ILE A 97 -3.66 2.14 -14.26
N THR A 98 -3.42 0.89 -13.87
CA THR A 98 -4.38 -0.02 -13.21
C THR A 98 -5.09 0.57 -11.98
N ASP A 99 -4.40 1.40 -11.18
CA ASP A 99 -4.96 1.99 -9.96
C ASP A 99 -5.89 3.18 -10.28
N PHE A 100 -5.66 3.85 -11.42
CA PHE A 100 -6.46 5.00 -11.88
C PHE A 100 -7.56 4.65 -12.89
N LEU A 101 -7.59 3.42 -13.40
CA LEU A 101 -8.64 2.93 -14.30
C LEU A 101 -10.07 3.23 -13.83
N PRO A 102 -10.47 2.98 -12.56
CA PRO A 102 -11.86 3.24 -12.15
C PRO A 102 -12.21 4.74 -12.21
N ALA A 103 -11.26 5.63 -11.91
CA ALA A 103 -11.47 7.08 -11.98
C ALA A 103 -11.63 7.55 -13.44
N ILE A 104 -10.81 7.02 -14.36
CA ILE A 104 -10.90 7.35 -15.79
C ILE A 104 -12.23 6.87 -16.38
N LEU A 105 -12.66 5.65 -16.03
CA LEU A 105 -13.95 5.13 -16.48
C LEU A 105 -15.10 5.99 -15.97
N ALA A 106 -15.09 6.38 -14.69
CA ALA A 106 -16.12 7.26 -14.12
C ALA A 106 -16.22 8.60 -14.86
N LEU A 107 -15.09 9.20 -15.25
CA LEU A 107 -15.08 10.45 -16.02
C LEU A 107 -15.66 10.29 -17.43
N ILE A 108 -15.33 9.20 -18.12
CA ILE A 108 -15.86 8.92 -19.47
C ILE A 108 -17.37 8.70 -19.43
N TYR A 109 -17.86 7.88 -18.49
CA TYR A 109 -19.29 7.64 -18.32
C TYR A 109 -20.04 8.91 -17.89
N GLY A 110 -19.50 9.69 -16.94
CA GLY A 110 -20.12 10.95 -16.54
C GLY A 110 -20.21 11.97 -17.68
N SER A 111 -19.12 12.12 -18.45
CA SER A 111 -19.08 13.04 -19.59
C SER A 111 -20.06 12.64 -20.69
N SER A 112 -20.07 11.36 -21.08
CA SER A 112 -20.99 10.85 -22.11
C SER A 112 -22.47 11.00 -21.72
N ILE A 113 -22.84 10.72 -20.47
CA ILE A 113 -24.22 10.91 -19.99
C ILE A 113 -24.61 12.39 -20.04
N ALA A 114 -23.74 13.30 -19.57
CA ALA A 114 -23.99 14.73 -19.59
C ALA A 114 -24.18 15.26 -21.02
N THR A 115 -23.31 14.85 -21.96
CA THR A 115 -23.46 15.18 -23.39
C THR A 115 -24.74 14.60 -23.97
N GLY A 116 -25.13 13.38 -23.60
CA GLY A 116 -26.37 12.76 -24.05
C GLY A 116 -27.62 13.54 -23.61
N VAL A 117 -27.68 13.95 -22.34
CA VAL A 117 -28.78 14.77 -21.81
C VAL A 117 -28.85 16.12 -22.53
N LEU A 118 -27.71 16.77 -22.75
CA LEU A 118 -27.64 18.05 -23.46
C LEU A 118 -28.13 17.93 -24.92
N ILE A 119 -27.77 16.86 -25.62
CA ILE A 119 -28.26 16.61 -27.00
C ILE A 119 -29.78 16.37 -27.00
N ILE A 120 -30.29 15.60 -26.03
CA ILE A 120 -31.74 15.34 -25.91
C ILE A 120 -32.49 16.64 -25.66
N GLU A 121 -32.00 17.49 -24.75
CA GLU A 121 -32.59 18.80 -24.48
C GLU A 121 -32.57 19.70 -25.71
N LEU A 122 -31.46 19.75 -26.44
CA LEU A 122 -31.34 20.54 -27.66
C LEU A 122 -32.33 20.08 -28.74
N ILE A 123 -32.47 18.76 -28.94
CA ILE A 123 -33.43 18.19 -29.88
C ILE A 123 -34.86 18.50 -29.42
N PHE A 124 -35.14 18.39 -28.12
CA PHE A 124 -36.48 18.63 -27.58
C PHE A 124 -36.88 20.11 -27.66
N GLU A 125 -35.97 21.04 -27.41
CA GLU A 125 -36.18 22.48 -27.62
C GLU A 125 -36.36 22.79 -29.10
N HIS A 126 -35.53 22.24 -29.99
CA HIS A 126 -35.70 22.49 -31.42
C HIS A 126 -37.01 21.90 -31.97
N ARG A 127 -37.45 20.75 -31.44
CA ARG A 127 -38.77 20.16 -31.73
C ARG A 127 -39.90 20.96 -31.10
N ASN A 128 -39.78 21.40 -29.85
CA ASN A 128 -40.81 22.16 -29.14
C ASN A 128 -40.94 23.58 -29.65
N PHE A 129 -39.87 24.20 -30.13
CA PHE A 129 -39.95 25.47 -30.85
C PHE A 129 -40.78 25.29 -32.13
N PHE A 130 -40.55 24.21 -32.88
CA PHE A 130 -41.37 23.87 -34.05
C PHE A 130 -42.81 23.45 -33.68
N PHE A 131 -42.99 22.74 -32.56
CA PHE A 131 -44.30 22.24 -32.10
C PHE A 131 -45.11 23.30 -31.34
N SER A 132 -44.48 24.29 -30.70
CA SER A 132 -45.12 25.41 -29.98
C SER A 132 -45.80 26.37 -30.95
N VAL A 133 -45.26 26.50 -32.17
CA VAL A 133 -45.92 27.21 -33.28
C VAL A 133 -47.18 26.46 -33.77
N CYS A 134 -47.33 25.15 -33.48
CA CYS A 134 -48.43 24.33 -33.99
C CYS A 134 -49.41 23.81 -32.90
N CYS A 135 -49.00 23.67 -31.63
CA CYS A 135 -49.90 23.27 -30.52
C CYS A 135 -49.32 23.55 -29.10
N PRO A 136 -49.86 24.52 -28.32
CA PRO A 136 -49.32 24.95 -27.02
C PRO A 136 -49.70 24.06 -25.81
N LYS A 137 -50.34 22.91 -26.02
CA LYS A 137 -50.98 22.12 -24.94
C LYS A 137 -50.06 21.16 -24.18
N TYR A 138 -48.83 20.93 -24.62
CA TYR A 138 -47.92 19.94 -24.04
C TYR A 138 -47.19 20.44 -22.77
N GLN A 139 -47.04 21.76 -22.62
CA GLN A 139 -46.29 22.39 -21.52
C GLN A 139 -46.97 22.23 -20.15
N THR A 140 -48.28 21.98 -20.11
CA THR A 140 -49.05 21.80 -18.88
C THR A 140 -48.97 20.37 -18.29
N ILE A 141 -48.52 19.37 -19.07
CA ILE A 141 -48.37 17.98 -18.59
C ILE A 141 -47.03 17.79 -17.87
N ARG A 142 -45.94 18.40 -18.35
CA ARG A 142 -44.60 18.31 -17.74
C ARG A 142 -44.53 18.90 -16.31
N LYS A 143 -45.35 19.93 -15.99
CA LYS A 143 -45.47 20.46 -14.62
C LYS A 143 -46.32 19.61 -13.67
N ARG A 144 -47.04 18.60 -14.17
CA ARG A 144 -47.85 17.70 -13.33
C ARG A 144 -47.02 16.52 -12.82
N ASP A 145 -46.07 16.03 -13.62
CA ASP A 145 -45.13 14.93 -13.30
C ASP A 145 -44.18 15.29 -12.13
N GLU A 146 -43.71 16.54 -12.07
CA GLU A 146 -42.85 17.04 -10.97
C GLU A 146 -43.55 17.14 -9.60
N ARG A 147 -44.90 17.04 -9.56
CA ARG A 147 -45.67 16.95 -8.31
C ARG A 147 -45.88 15.52 -7.80
N GLU A 148 -45.53 14.50 -8.58
CA GLU A 148 -45.90 13.10 -8.33
C GLU A 148 -44.72 12.17 -7.94
N GLN A 149 -43.55 12.72 -7.61
CA GLN A 149 -42.48 11.96 -6.96
C GLN A 149 -42.62 12.08 -5.43
N PRO A 150 -43.20 11.09 -4.72
CA PRO A 150 -43.31 11.14 -3.27
C PRO A 150 -41.91 11.08 -2.65
N LYS A 151 -41.66 11.99 -1.69
CA LYS A 151 -40.54 11.92 -0.75
C LYS A 151 -40.55 10.55 -0.09
N ARG A 152 -39.68 9.62 -0.52
CA ARG A 152 -39.48 8.35 0.18
C ARG A 152 -38.29 8.53 1.14
N PHE A 153 -38.65 8.81 2.38
CA PHE A 153 -37.82 8.68 3.57
C PHE A 153 -37.22 7.26 3.65
N ILE A 154 -35.90 7.19 3.77
CA ILE A 154 -35.15 6.66 4.92
C ILE A 154 -33.79 7.34 4.92
#